data_AF-A0A7C8YSV9-F1
#
_entry.id   AF-A0A7C8YSV9-F1
#
_cell.length_a   1.000
_cell.length_b   1.000
_cell.length_c   1.000
_cell.angle_alpha   90.00
_cell.angle_beta   90.00
_cell.angle_gamma   90.00
#
_symmetry.space_group_name_H-M   'P 1'
#
loop_
_entity.id
_entity.type
_entity.pdbx_description
1 polymer ?
#
loop_
_entity_poly.entity_id
_entity_poly.type
_entity_poly.pdbx_seq_one_letter_code
_entity_poly.pdbx_strand_id
1 'polypeptide(L)'
;MVVSWLLNSMLPELSEAFLYVNSAQELWDELTERFGESNGPLLYHLEKEIAELYHGGDSVAVYYTKLKKLWDEMTDMLDVSVCTCPKTCPSVKKNQELDQR
;
A
#
# COMPACT_ATOMS: atom_id res chain seq x y z
N MET A 1 -11.04 -25.03 3.98
CA MET A 1 -12.02 -24.11 3.36
C MET A 1 -11.65 -22.62 3.51
N VAL A 2 -10.50 -22.24 4.07
CA VAL A 2 -10.03 -20.83 4.13
C VAL A 2 -9.01 -20.50 3.04
N VAL A 3 -8.06 -21.41 2.76
CA VAL A 3 -7.07 -21.28 1.68
C VAL A 3 -7.75 -20.99 0.34
N SER A 4 -8.79 -21.75 -0.01
CA SER A 4 -9.54 -21.52 -1.26
C SER A 4 -10.20 -20.14 -1.32
N TRP A 5 -10.65 -19.57 -0.20
CA TRP A 5 -11.24 -18.22 -0.19
C TRP A 5 -10.18 -17.15 -0.42
N LEU A 6 -9.01 -17.30 0.21
CA LEU A 6 -7.87 -16.43 -0.02
C LEU A 6 -7.42 -16.50 -1.49
N LEU A 7 -7.25 -17.71 -2.03
CA LEU A 7 -6.87 -17.92 -3.44
C LEU A 7 -7.87 -17.30 -4.42
N ASN A 8 -9.18 -17.48 -4.19
CA ASN A 8 -10.23 -16.90 -5.05
C ASN A 8 -10.41 -15.38 -4.89
N SER A 9 -9.88 -14.78 -3.82
CA SER A 9 -9.91 -13.33 -3.62
C SER A 9 -8.72 -12.62 -4.27
N MET A 10 -7.74 -13.39 -4.75
CA MET A 10 -6.56 -12.86 -5.45
C MET A 10 -6.81 -12.76 -6.96
N LEU A 11 -6.00 -11.93 -7.61
CA LEU A 11 -5.90 -11.93 -9.07
C LEU A 11 -5.43 -13.32 -9.54
N PRO A 12 -6.04 -13.91 -10.59
CA PRO A 12 -5.69 -15.25 -11.05
C PRO A 12 -4.19 -15.43 -11.28
N GLU A 13 -3.54 -14.41 -11.85
CA GLU A 13 -2.12 -14.39 -12.17
C GLU A 13 -1.21 -14.45 -10.93
N LEU A 14 -1.69 -13.98 -9.78
CA LEU A 14 -0.98 -14.06 -8.51
C LEU A 14 -1.27 -15.38 -7.78
N SER A 15 -2.50 -15.88 -7.89
CA SER A 15 -2.96 -17.08 -7.18
C SER A 15 -2.17 -18.35 -7.55
N GLU A 16 -1.67 -18.44 -8.79
CA GLU A 16 -0.89 -19.58 -9.28
C GLU A 16 0.38 -19.83 -8.45
N ALA A 17 1.00 -18.77 -7.91
CA ALA A 17 2.20 -18.87 -7.09
C ALA A 17 1.96 -19.56 -5.73
N PHE A 18 0.70 -19.63 -5.28
CA PHE A 18 0.32 -20.04 -3.93
C PHE A 18 -0.50 -21.35 -3.88
N LEU A 19 -0.67 -22.03 -5.02
CA LEU A 19 -1.52 -23.22 -5.13
C LEU A 19 -1.08 -24.40 -4.25
N TYR A 20 0.19 -24.47 -3.87
CA TYR A 20 0.78 -25.58 -3.11
C TYR A 20 0.94 -25.27 -1.62
N VAL A 21 0.41 -24.15 -1.13
CA VAL A 21 0.49 -23.77 0.27
C VAL A 21 -0.40 -24.67 1.13
N ASN A 22 0.12 -25.18 2.24
CA ASN A 22 -0.50 -26.25 3.01
C ASN A 22 -1.47 -25.74 4.08
N SER A 23 -1.36 -24.47 4.47
CA SER A 23 -2.24 -23.86 5.47
C SER A 23 -2.60 -22.41 5.16
N ALA A 24 -3.76 -21.96 5.65
CA ALA A 24 -4.17 -20.57 5.48
C ALA A 24 -3.23 -19.58 6.20
N GLN A 25 -2.63 -20.02 7.30
CA GLN A 25 -1.64 -19.23 8.04
C GLN A 25 -0.37 -19.04 7.21
N GLU A 26 0.18 -20.12 6.66
CA GLU A 26 1.36 -20.07 5.79
C GLU A 26 1.11 -19.16 4.57
N LEU A 27 -0.08 -19.24 3.96
CA LEU A 27 -0.46 -18.36 2.87
C LEU A 27 -0.50 -16.89 3.30
N TRP A 28 -1.10 -16.61 4.45
CA TRP A 28 -1.20 -15.26 4.98
C TRP A 28 0.15 -14.66 5.33
N ASP A 29 1.03 -15.44 5.95
CA ASP A 29 2.38 -15.02 6.32
C ASP A 29 3.22 -14.72 5.06
N GLU A 30 3.12 -15.57 4.03
CA GLU A 30 3.82 -15.39 2.76
C GLU A 30 3.33 -14.14 1.99
N LEU A 31 2.01 -13.88 2.02
CA LEU A 31 1.43 -12.66 1.45
C LEU A 31 1.87 -11.41 2.21
N THR A 32 1.92 -11.49 3.53
CA THR A 32 2.35 -10.37 4.39
C THR A 32 3.84 -10.08 4.20
N GLU A 33 4.68 -11.11 4.05
CA GLU A 33 6.11 -10.92 3.79
C GLU A 33 6.36 -10.31 2.40
N ARG A 34 5.69 -10.81 1.36
CA ARG A 34 5.91 -10.33 -0.02
C ARG A 34 5.25 -9.00 -0.34
N PHE A 35 4.06 -8.75 0.21
CA PHE A 35 3.20 -7.62 -0.16
C PHE A 35 2.78 -6.75 1.03
N GLY A 36 3.17 -7.11 2.26
CA GLY A 36 2.82 -6.37 3.47
C GLY A 36 3.84 -5.31 3.88
N GLU A 37 5.04 -5.25 3.27
CA GLU A 37 5.93 -4.10 3.46
C GLU A 37 5.47 -2.86 2.69
N SER A 38 5.83 -1.69 3.22
CA SER A 38 5.53 -0.34 2.71
C SER A 38 5.38 -0.26 1.19
N ASN A 39 4.19 0.16 0.73
CA ASN A 39 3.90 0.41 -0.68
C ASN A 39 4.60 1.68 -1.21
N GLY A 40 5.93 1.79 -1.10
CA GLY A 40 6.70 2.95 -1.57
C GLY A 40 6.36 3.38 -3.00
N PRO A 41 6.22 2.44 -3.96
CA PRO A 41 5.74 2.77 -5.31
C PRO A 41 4.32 3.34 -5.36
N LEU A 42 3.41 2.89 -4.49
CA LEU A 42 2.04 3.38 -4.41
C LEU A 42 1.98 4.76 -3.75
N LEU A 43 2.79 4.99 -2.71
CA LEU A 43 2.95 6.30 -2.09
C LEU A 43 3.46 7.32 -3.11
N TYR A 44 4.52 6.96 -3.83
CA TYR A 44 5.04 7.79 -4.93
C TYR A 44 3.98 8.05 -6.02
N HIS A 45 3.15 7.04 -6.34
CA HIS A 45 2.06 7.21 -7.29
C HIS A 45 1.03 8.24 -6.81
N LEU A 46 0.63 8.19 -5.54
CA LEU A 46 -0.28 9.17 -4.93
C LEU A 46 0.34 10.58 -4.90
N GLU A 47 1.61 10.70 -4.50
CA GLU A 47 2.35 11.97 -4.54
C GLU A 47 2.37 12.57 -5.94
N LYS A 48 2.63 11.72 -6.94
CA LYS A 48 2.62 12.12 -8.35
C LYS A 48 1.23 12.55 -8.80
N GLU A 49 0.17 11.82 -8.47
CA GLU A 49 -1.21 12.21 -8.80
C GLU A 49 -1.58 13.57 -8.18
N ILE A 50 -1.17 13.81 -6.93
CA ILE A 50 -1.36 15.11 -6.27
C ILE A 50 -0.59 16.21 -7.01
N ALA A 51 0.66 15.95 -7.40
CA ALA A 51 1.50 16.92 -8.12
C ALA A 51 0.96 17.24 -9.53
N GLU A 52 0.35 16.26 -10.19
CA GLU A 52 -0.25 16.40 -11.53
C GLU A 52 -1.69 16.93 -11.47
N LEU A 53 -2.30 17.02 -10.28
CA LEU A 53 -3.69 17.47 -10.10
C LEU A 53 -3.85 18.94 -10.47
N TYR A 54 -4.32 19.17 -11.69
CA TYR A 54 -4.60 20.49 -12.23
C TYR A 54 -6.10 20.83 -12.16
N HIS A 55 -6.42 22.10 -11.84
CA HIS A 55 -7.80 22.56 -11.70
C HIS A 55 -8.63 22.41 -12.99
N GLY A 56 -8.01 22.53 -14.18
CA GLY A 56 -8.53 21.97 -15.43
C GLY A 56 -9.93 22.36 -15.91
N GLY A 57 -10.60 23.34 -15.28
CA GLY A 57 -12.00 23.68 -15.55
C GLY A 57 -13.02 23.03 -14.61
N ASP A 58 -12.57 22.25 -13.62
CA ASP A 58 -13.41 21.79 -12.52
C ASP A 58 -13.93 22.97 -11.68
N SER A 59 -15.07 22.80 -11.01
CA SER A 59 -15.43 23.75 -9.94
C SER A 59 -14.48 23.57 -8.75
N VAL A 60 -14.34 24.63 -7.93
CA VAL A 60 -13.51 24.58 -6.71
C VAL A 60 -13.91 23.42 -5.80
N ALA A 61 -15.22 23.15 -5.67
CA ALA A 61 -15.72 22.04 -4.86
C ALA A 61 -15.29 20.67 -5.41
N VAL A 62 -15.34 20.48 -6.73
CA VAL A 62 -14.94 19.23 -7.38
C VAL A 62 -13.43 19.01 -7.24
N TYR A 63 -12.63 20.03 -7.54
CA TYR A 63 -11.18 19.97 -7.38
C TYR A 63 -10.77 19.65 -5.94
N TYR A 64 -11.33 20.36 -4.97
CA TYR A 64 -11.03 20.13 -3.55
C TYR A 64 -11.40 18.71 -3.12
N THR A 65 -12.54 18.19 -3.58
CA THR A 65 -12.95 16.82 -3.24
C THR A 65 -11.98 15.78 -3.80
N LYS A 66 -11.48 15.96 -5.03
CA LYS A 66 -10.44 15.10 -5.62
C LYS A 66 -9.14 15.16 -4.81
N LEU A 67 -8.68 16.36 -4.47
CA LEU A 67 -7.48 16.54 -3.66
C LEU A 67 -7.62 15.89 -2.28
N LYS A 68 -8.76 16.11 -1.60
CA LYS A 68 -9.03 15.55 -0.28
C LYS A 68 -9.02 14.03 -0.30
N LYS A 69 -9.61 13.42 -1.34
CA LYS A 69 -9.60 11.97 -1.53
C LYS A 69 -8.17 11.43 -1.62
N LEU A 70 -7.33 12.01 -2.47
CA LEU A 70 -5.92 11.59 -2.63
C LEU A 70 -5.13 11.75 -1.33
N TRP A 71 -5.36 12.85 -0.60
CA TRP A 71 -4.74 13.09 0.70
C TRP A 71 -5.16 12.07 1.76
N ASP A 72 -6.44 11.67 1.78
CA ASP A 72 -6.94 10.68 2.73
C ASP A 72 -6.35 9.28 2.45
N GLU A 73 -6.29 8.88 1.18
CA GLU A 73 -5.65 7.62 0.77
C GLU A 73 -4.16 7.60 1.15
N MET A 74 -3.45 8.71 0.95
CA MET A 74 -2.05 8.82 1.34
C MET A 74 -1.85 8.75 2.86
N THR A 75 -2.74 9.39 3.64
CA THR A 75 -2.66 9.40 5.10
C THR A 75 -2.95 8.04 5.70
N ASP A 76 -3.92 7.30 5.17
CA ASP A 76 -4.25 5.94 5.59
C ASP A 76 -3.04 5.00 5.41
N MET A 77 -2.31 5.12 4.30
CA MET A 77 -1.10 4.33 4.05
C MET A 77 0.06 4.65 5.01
N LEU A 78 0.14 5.89 5.51
CA LEU A 78 1.18 6.31 6.44
C LEU A 78 0.88 5.84 7.88
N ASP A 79 -0.39 5.71 8.26
CA ASP A 79 -0.80 5.29 9.61
C ASP A 79 -0.48 3.80 9.89
N VAL A 80 -0.29 3.00 8.84
CA VAL A 80 0.15 1.59 8.93
C VAL A 80 1.61 1.45 9.38
N SER A 81 2.37 2.55 9.46
CA SER A 81 3.82 2.52 9.75
C SER A 81 4.21 2.38 11.23
N VAL A 82 3.27 2.19 12.16
CA VAL A 82 3.61 1.93 13.57
C VAL A 82 4.12 0.51 13.75
N CYS A 83 5.40 0.31 13.43
CA CYS A 83 6.12 -0.93 13.72
C CYS A 83 6.07 -1.20 15.23
N THR A 84 5.28 -2.18 15.65
CA THR A 84 5.17 -2.58 17.07
C THR A 84 6.31 -3.50 17.51
N CYS A 85 7.34 -3.69 16.68
CA CYS A 85 8.41 -4.66 16.91
C CYS A 85 9.48 -4.08 17.85
N PRO A 86 9.64 -4.59 19.10
CA PRO A 86 10.56 -4.01 20.07
C PRO A 86 12.04 -4.20 19.73
N LYS A 87 12.38 -5.15 18.86
CA LYS A 87 13.76 -5.46 18.47
C LYS A 87 13.82 -5.97 17.02
N THR A 88 14.55 -5.24 16.18
CA THR A 88 15.13 -5.70 14.90
C THR A 88 14.34 -5.48 13.60
N CYS A 89 13.94 -4.24 13.28
CA CYS A 89 13.69 -3.86 11.88
C CYS A 89 14.79 -2.88 11.39
N PRO A 90 15.71 -3.31 10.50
CA PRO A 90 16.73 -2.44 9.91
C PRO A 90 16.21 -1.47 8.84
N SER A 91 14.96 -1.60 8.38
CA SER A 91 14.46 -1.01 7.13
C SER A 91 13.84 0.39 7.23
N VAL A 92 13.72 1.00 8.41
CA VAL A 92 13.08 2.34 8.56
C VAL A 92 14.02 3.51 8.21
N LYS A 93 15.27 3.27 7.77
CA LYS A 93 16.28 4.33 7.59
C LYS A 93 16.35 4.99 6.21
N LYS A 94 15.34 4.95 5.34
CA LYS A 94 15.46 5.60 4.01
C LYS A 94 14.43 6.66 3.61
N ASN A 95 13.36 6.86 4.37
CA ASN A 95 12.34 7.84 3.95
C ASN A 95 12.52 9.24 4.55
N GLN A 96 13.58 9.50 5.34
CA GLN A 96 13.85 10.85 5.89
C GLN A 96 14.96 11.63 5.16
N GLU A 97 15.66 11.04 4.18
CA GLU A 97 16.73 11.73 3.43
C GLU A 97 16.25 12.37 2.12
N LEU A 98 15.02 12.12 1.67
CA LEU A 98 14.47 12.73 0.45
C LEU A 98 13.77 14.08 0.69
N ASP A 99 13.45 14.43 1.94
CA ASP A 99 12.80 15.71 2.31
C ASP A 99 13.79 16.90 2.47
N GLN A 100 15.06 16.73 2.10
CA GLN A 100 16.10 17.78 2.17
C GLN A 100 16.83 18.06 0.83
N ARG A 101 16.22 17.74 -0.32
CA ARG A 101 16.74 18.16 -1.62
C ARG A 101 15.71 18.89 -2.47
#